data_AF-A0A085ZZB4-F1
#
_entry.id   AF-A0A085ZZB4-F1
#
_cell.length_a   1.000
_cell.length_b   1.000
_cell.length_c   1.000
_cell.angle_alpha   90.00
_cell.angle_beta   90.00
_cell.angle_gamma   90.00
#
_symmetry.space_group_name_H-M   'P 1'
#
loop_
_entity.id
_entity.type
_entity.pdbx_description
1 polymer ?
#
loop_
_entity_poly.entity_id
_entity_poly.type
_entity_poly.pdbx_seq_one_letter_code
_entity_poly.pdbx_strand_id
1 'polypeptide(L)'
;MDKQIQKLKSLVDDYLHRSSTDVLKEWGKPVKTFKSSDNEIWFYSQYRWGIFKDEIAFILKKDCVADIMIGQYFFWKEYKNIFHYEGQTPEYKVIKF
;
A
#
# COMPACT_ATOMS: atom_id res chain seq x y z
N MET A 1 -19.24 -3.05 -2.39
CA MET A 1 -17.87 -2.62 -2.74
C MET A 1 -16.90 -3.64 -2.14
N ASP A 2 -15.86 -4.07 -2.88
CA ASP A 2 -14.87 -5.05 -2.39
C ASP A 2 -14.21 -4.52 -1.09
N LYS A 3 -14.11 -5.36 -0.04
CA LYS A 3 -13.55 -4.97 1.26
C LYS A 3 -12.11 -4.44 1.16
N GLN A 4 -11.34 -4.92 0.19
CA GLN A 4 -9.98 -4.45 -0.03
C GLN A 4 -9.92 -3.12 -0.76
N ILE A 5 -10.88 -2.86 -1.63
CA ILE A 5 -11.06 -1.54 -2.24
C ILE A 5 -11.46 -0.52 -1.17
N GLN A 6 -12.35 -0.89 -0.25
CA GLN A 6 -12.70 -0.05 0.92
C GLN A 6 -11.48 0.22 1.81
N LYS A 7 -10.67 -0.80 2.08
CA LYS A 7 -9.43 -0.63 2.85
C LYS A 7 -8.45 0.30 2.17
N LEU A 8 -8.19 0.09 0.87
CA LEU A 8 -7.30 0.96 0.10
C LEU A 8 -7.83 2.39 0.07
N LYS A 9 -9.14 2.58 -0.09
CA LYS A 9 -9.77 3.90 -0.01
C LYS A 9 -9.49 4.59 1.32
N SER A 10 -9.70 3.91 2.45
CA SER A 10 -9.40 4.47 3.78
C SER A 10 -7.93 4.87 3.88
N LEU A 11 -7.01 4.00 3.44
CA LEU A 11 -5.58 4.31 3.49
C LEU A 11 -5.23 5.54 2.63
N VAL A 12 -5.83 5.66 1.46
CA VAL A 12 -5.66 6.83 0.59
C VAL A 12 -6.22 8.09 1.26
N ASP A 13 -7.43 8.04 1.80
CA ASP A 13 -8.05 9.18 2.47
C ASP A 13 -7.25 9.62 3.72
N ASP A 14 -6.65 8.67 4.44
CA ASP A 14 -5.94 8.93 5.70
C ASP A 14 -4.48 9.37 5.50
N TYR A 15 -3.78 8.78 4.52
CA TYR A 15 -2.32 8.87 4.39
C TYR A 15 -1.82 9.51 3.09
N LEU A 16 -2.64 9.66 2.04
CA LEU A 16 -2.16 10.32 0.82
C LEU A 16 -1.73 11.76 1.13
N HIS A 17 -0.61 12.19 0.53
CA HIS A 17 0.03 13.49 0.76
C HIS A 17 0.57 13.73 2.18
N ARG A 18 0.45 12.76 3.09
CA ARG A 18 1.05 12.86 4.43
C ARG A 18 2.55 12.65 4.39
N SER A 19 3.22 13.15 5.43
CA SER A 19 4.65 12.98 5.61
C SER A 19 5.00 11.52 5.92
N SER A 20 6.16 11.08 5.44
CA SER A 20 6.73 9.77 5.77
C SER A 20 6.94 9.60 7.27
N THR A 21 7.22 10.69 8.00
CA THR A 21 7.32 10.71 9.46
C THR A 21 6.02 10.36 10.17
N ASP A 22 4.87 10.82 9.66
CA ASP A 22 3.56 10.48 10.23
C ASP A 22 3.25 9.00 10.05
N VAL A 23 3.56 8.47 8.86
CA VAL A 23 3.41 7.04 8.56
C VAL A 23 4.27 6.20 9.51
N LEU A 24 5.55 6.57 9.74
CA LEU A 24 6.40 5.85 10.71
C LEU A 24 5.88 5.91 12.13
N LYS A 25 5.31 7.05 12.53
CA LYS A 25 4.81 7.23 13.90
C LYS A 25 3.60 6.34 14.17
N GLU A 26 2.71 6.20 13.20
CA GLU A 26 1.47 5.42 13.35
C GLU A 26 1.65 3.93 13.03
N TRP A 27 2.42 3.60 12.00
CA TRP A 27 2.61 2.23 11.51
C TRP A 27 3.88 1.57 12.02
N GLY A 28 4.79 2.33 12.62
CA GLY A 28 6.10 1.84 13.02
C GLY A 28 7.03 1.60 11.82
N LYS A 29 8.06 0.80 12.07
CA LYS A 29 9.09 0.51 11.07
C LYS A 29 8.56 -0.45 9.98
N PRO A 30 8.73 -0.13 8.69
CA PRO A 30 8.34 -1.03 7.61
C PRO A 30 9.15 -2.33 7.63
N VAL A 31 8.53 -3.41 7.17
CA VAL A 31 9.16 -4.74 7.08
C VAL A 31 10.25 -4.75 6.01
N LYS A 32 9.99 -4.06 4.90
CA LYS A 32 10.93 -3.89 3.79
C LYS A 32 10.85 -2.47 3.28
N THR A 33 12.00 -1.92 2.91
CA THR A 33 12.08 -0.63 2.21
C THR A 33 12.82 -0.81 0.89
N PHE A 34 12.43 -0.05 -0.11
CA PHE A 34 13.16 0.08 -1.37
C PHE A 34 13.39 1.55 -1.64
N LYS A 35 14.65 1.97 -1.82
CA LYS A 35 15.01 3.38 -2.01
C LYS A 35 15.71 3.56 -3.35
N SER A 36 15.27 4.55 -4.13
CA SER A 36 15.87 4.93 -5.41
C SER A 36 15.86 6.45 -5.53
N SER A 37 17.04 7.08 -5.54
CA SER A 37 17.31 8.53 -5.47
C SER A 37 16.32 9.34 -4.61
N ASP A 38 15.16 9.69 -5.15
CA ASP A 38 14.14 10.60 -4.59
C ASP A 38 12.83 9.89 -4.22
N ASN A 39 12.73 8.60 -4.52
CA ASN A 39 11.58 7.76 -4.27
C ASN A 39 11.93 6.65 -3.28
N GLU A 40 11.01 6.39 -2.36
CA GLU A 40 11.12 5.30 -1.40
C GLU A 40 9.82 4.52 -1.35
N ILE A 41 9.88 3.20 -1.18
CA ILE A 41 8.70 2.34 -1.08
C ILE A 41 8.80 1.59 0.22
N TRP A 42 7.78 1.70 1.05
CA TRP A 42 7.71 1.06 2.35
C TRP A 42 6.64 0.00 2.37
N PHE A 43 7.03 -1.24 2.70
CA PHE A 43 6.14 -2.39 2.73
C PHE A 43 5.77 -2.75 4.17
N TYR A 44 4.47 -2.83 4.43
CA TYR A 44 3.87 -3.24 5.69
C TYR A 44 3.06 -4.51 5.47
N SER A 45 3.49 -5.60 6.10
CA SER A 45 2.82 -6.89 5.99
C SER A 45 1.82 -7.10 7.13
N GLN A 46 0.60 -7.49 6.80
CA GLN A 46 -0.44 -7.88 7.75
C GLN A 46 -0.94 -9.28 7.43
N TYR A 47 -0.73 -10.22 8.35
CA TYR A 47 -1.29 -11.57 8.25
C TYR A 47 -2.76 -11.53 8.66
N ARG A 48 -3.65 -12.00 7.79
CA ARG A 48 -5.09 -12.04 8.10
C ARG A 48 -5.47 -13.36 8.75
N TRP A 49 -5.18 -14.50 8.11
CA TRP A 49 -5.37 -15.86 8.67
C TRP A 49 -4.39 -16.84 8.01
N GLY A 50 -3.41 -17.33 8.78
CA GLY A 50 -2.45 -18.37 8.38
C GLY A 50 -1.75 -18.09 7.05
N ILE A 51 -2.35 -18.61 5.98
CA ILE A 51 -1.85 -18.57 4.59
C ILE A 51 -2.21 -17.30 3.81
N PHE A 52 -3.09 -16.45 4.34
CA PHE A 52 -3.45 -15.15 3.74
C PHE A 52 -2.61 -14.02 4.35
N LYS A 53 -1.87 -13.33 3.49
CA LYS A 53 -1.06 -12.17 3.84
C LYS A 53 -1.44 -11.01 2.93
N ASP A 54 -1.70 -9.86 3.53
CA ASP A 54 -1.78 -8.61 2.78
C ASP A 54 -0.50 -7.82 2.99
N GLU A 55 -0.04 -7.15 1.95
CA GLU A 55 1.10 -6.26 1.97
C GLU A 55 0.63 -4.89 1.48
N ILE A 56 0.71 -3.90 2.35
CA ILE A 56 0.43 -2.51 2.02
C ILE A 56 1.76 -1.88 1.66
N ALA A 57 1.84 -1.20 0.52
CA ALA A 57 3.02 -0.42 0.21
C ALA A 57 2.69 1.07 0.07
N PHE A 58 3.42 1.89 0.81
CA PHE A 58 3.41 3.34 0.68
C PHE A 58 4.55 3.75 -0.23
N ILE A 59 4.23 4.40 -1.33
CA ILE A 59 5.18 4.96 -2.27
C ILE A 59 5.39 6.41 -1.87
N LEU A 60 6.59 6.70 -1.40
CA LEU A 60 7.03 8.00 -0.95
C LEU A 60 7.80 8.70 -2.07
N LYS A 61 7.54 9.99 -2.25
CA LYS A 61 8.29 10.88 -3.14
C LYS A 61 8.56 12.17 -2.40
N LYS A 62 9.82 12.57 -2.28
CA LYS A 62 10.23 13.77 -1.52
C LYS A 62 9.63 13.79 -0.10
N ASP A 63 9.74 12.67 0.61
CA ASP A 63 9.26 12.49 1.99
C ASP A 63 7.74 12.57 2.21
N CYS A 64 6.91 12.59 1.16
CA CYS A 64 5.45 12.48 1.27
C CYS A 64 4.92 11.23 0.57
N VAL A 65 3.81 10.69 1.05
CA VAL A 65 3.07 9.58 0.41
C VAL A 65 2.47 10.09 -0.90
N ALA A 66 3.00 9.59 -2.00
CA ALA A 66 2.52 9.89 -3.34
C ALA A 66 1.52 8.85 -3.84
N ASP A 67 1.65 7.59 -3.41
CA ASP A 67 0.74 6.52 -3.83
C ASP A 67 0.72 5.38 -2.79
N ILE A 68 -0.34 4.58 -2.80
CA ILE A 68 -0.58 3.48 -1.88
C ILE A 68 -1.11 2.28 -2.68
N MET A 69 -0.54 1.11 -2.42
CA MET A 69 -1.01 -0.15 -3.00
C MET A 69 -1.28 -1.20 -1.92
N ILE A 70 -2.20 -2.12 -2.23
CA ILE A 70 -2.41 -3.35 -1.45
C ILE A 70 -2.16 -4.55 -2.35
N GLY A 71 -1.10 -5.31 -2.04
CA GLY A 71 -0.86 -6.64 -2.58
C GLY A 71 -1.45 -7.70 -1.65
N GLN A 72 -2.06 -8.72 -2.24
CA GLN A 72 -2.59 -9.87 -1.51
C GLN A 72 -1.89 -11.15 -1.94
N TYR A 73 -1.48 -11.92 -0.95
CA TYR A 73 -0.76 -13.18 -1.08
C TYR A 73 -1.57 -14.33 -0.49
N PHE A 74 -1.56 -15.45 -1.18
CA PHE A 74 -2.13 -16.73 -0.74
C PHE A 74 -1.08 -17.84 -0.93
N PHE A 75 -0.78 -18.61 0.12
CA PHE A 75 0.33 -19.59 0.11
C PHE A 75 1.64 -18.97 -0.41
N TRP A 76 1.98 -17.77 0.06
CA TRP A 76 3.20 -17.03 -0.34
C TRP A 76 3.26 -16.60 -1.82
N LYS A 77 2.23 -16.89 -2.62
CA LYS A 77 2.11 -16.40 -4.00
C LYS A 77 1.24 -15.17 -4.05
N GLU A 78 1.71 -14.16 -4.76
CA GLU A 78 0.93 -12.97 -5.09
C GLU A 78 -0.24 -13.40 -5.98
N TYR A 79 -1.47 -13.07 -5.57
CA TYR A 79 -2.67 -13.45 -6.33
C TYR A 79 -3.49 -12.24 -6.78
N LYS A 80 -3.38 -11.11 -6.07
CA LYS A 80 -4.16 -9.90 -6.37
C LYS A 80 -3.44 -8.65 -5.91
N ASN A 81 -3.29 -7.68 -6.82
CA ASN A 81 -2.84 -6.34 -6.49
C ASN A 81 -3.92 -5.31 -6.77
N ILE A 82 -4.04 -4.33 -5.87
CA ILE A 82 -4.99 -3.23 -5.96
C ILE A 82 -4.20 -1.93 -5.85
N PHE A 83 -4.34 -1.09 -6.88
CA PHE A 83 -3.67 0.20 -6.98
C PHE A 83 -4.70 1.33 -7.05
N HIS A 84 -4.30 2.51 -6.56
CA HIS A 84 -5.08 3.73 -6.69
C HIS A 84 -4.35 4.69 -7.65
N TYR A 85 -4.91 4.97 -8.82
CA TYR A 85 -4.32 5.92 -9.77
C TYR A 85 -4.79 7.35 -9.48
N GLU A 86 -3.91 8.22 -9.00
CA GLU A 86 -4.20 9.65 -8.88
C GLU A 86 -3.96 10.34 -10.24
N GLY A 87 -5.03 10.60 -10.99
CA GLY A 87 -4.95 11.33 -12.27
C GLY A 87 -6.12 11.13 -13.23
N GLN A 88 -6.89 10.06 -13.06
CA GLN A 88 -8.18 9.85 -13.70
C GLN A 88 -9.12 9.32 -12.62
N THR A 89 -10.42 9.65 -12.70
CA THR A 89 -11.51 9.18 -11.82
C THR A 89 -11.11 7.93 -11.02
N PRO A 90 -11.11 7.93 -9.67
CA PRO A 90 -10.42 6.92 -8.87
C PRO A 90 -10.79 5.50 -9.30
N GLU A 91 -9.92 4.93 -10.14
CA GLU A 91 -10.13 3.63 -10.77
C GLU A 91 -9.24 2.64 -10.04
N TYR A 92 -9.87 1.87 -9.15
CA TYR A 92 -9.22 0.75 -8.49
C TYR A 92 -8.95 -0.34 -9.51
N LYS A 93 -7.69 -0.46 -9.95
CA LYS A 93 -7.28 -1.54 -10.85
C LYS A 93 -6.94 -2.77 -10.03
N VAL A 94 -7.66 -3.84 -10.30
CA VAL A 94 -7.41 -5.17 -9.73
C VAL A 94 -6.64 -5.98 -10.76
N ILE A 95 -5.37 -6.26 -10.49
CA ILE A 95 -4.56 -7.20 -11.28
C ILE A 95 -4.60 -8.53 -10.55
N LYS A 96 -5.02 -9.59 -11.24
CA LYS A 96 -5.00 -10.97 -10.73
C LYS A 96 -3.90 -11.74 -11.46
N PHE A 97 -3.21 -12.62 -10.74
CA PHE A 97 -2.14 -13.48 -11.26
C PHE A 97 -2.56 -14.94 -11.21
#